data_AF-A0A7N2MJP9-F1
#
_entry.id   AF-A0A7N2MJP9-F1
#
_cell.length_a   1.000
_cell.length_b   1.000
_cell.length_c   1.000
_cell.angle_alpha   90.00
_cell.angle_beta   90.00
_cell.angle_gamma   90.00
#
_symmetry.space_group_name_H-M   'P 1'
#
loop_
_entity.id
_entity.type
_entity.pdbx_description
1 polymer ?
#
loop_
_entity_poly.entity_id
_entity_poly.type
_entity_poly.pdbx_seq_one_letter_code
_entity_poly.pdbx_strand_id
1 'polypeptide(L)'
;MCWNSNLQHSIGVIGTLRPPLLTDNLLKPSVGRMGRLGLTTGARDPITSALHIVLGNRVGLDIAQVVRWKTTPESKVEPYVRYAASFAGYGFYGDVIAESEKYRWMGPKRYDYAGTKVFLKHRSYEAEVAYIEVKSEEKNSTLERGRLSGRVRPLRSSNKSERVICRVNCTVCNKKTDQVSMGSPRSVPYPPPEETRWLRSKGRYLSIGAAIISCRNEKAPDGLVADAHLSDGFLHLILIKDCPHALYLWHLTQLAKRGGTPLNFKFVEHHKTTAFMFTSYGTESVWNLDGEPFQAHQLSAQVFRGLVSLFASGPEV
;
A
#
# COMPACT_ATOMS: atom_id res chain seq x y z
N MET A 1 -49.26 19.95 -20.73
CA MET A 1 -49.04 18.48 -20.73
C MET A 1 -48.65 18.11 -22.16
N CYS A 2 -47.40 18.27 -22.60
CA CYS A 2 -46.24 17.44 -22.31
C CYS A 2 -46.56 15.94 -22.48
N TRP A 3 -46.29 15.34 -23.65
CA TRP A 3 -45.05 14.62 -23.91
C TRP A 3 -44.92 14.25 -25.39
N ASN A 4 -43.69 14.37 -25.87
CA ASN A 4 -43.24 14.34 -27.27
C ASN A 4 -42.70 12.94 -27.62
N SER A 5 -42.85 12.61 -28.90
CA SER A 5 -42.04 11.71 -29.73
C SER A 5 -40.65 11.32 -29.18
N ASN A 6 -40.42 10.02 -28.96
CA ASN A 6 -39.09 9.37 -29.06
C ASN A 6 -39.20 7.84 -28.81
N LEU A 7 -39.72 7.09 -29.79
CA LEU A 7 -39.78 5.62 -29.75
C LEU A 7 -38.73 4.93 -30.65
N GLN A 8 -37.68 5.64 -31.05
CA GLN A 8 -36.51 5.06 -31.74
C GLN A 8 -35.22 5.01 -30.88
N HIS A 9 -35.31 5.34 -29.58
CA HIS A 9 -34.16 5.30 -28.66
C HIS A 9 -34.02 4.01 -27.83
N SER A 10 -34.91 3.03 -28.01
CA SER A 10 -35.05 1.93 -27.03
C SER A 10 -34.30 0.64 -27.34
N ILE A 11 -33.44 0.61 -28.36
CA ILE A 11 -32.54 -0.55 -28.64
C ILE A 11 -31.04 -0.16 -28.49
N GLY A 12 -30.75 1.11 -28.16
CA GLY A 12 -29.37 1.60 -27.94
C GLY A 12 -28.88 1.62 -26.49
N VAL A 13 -29.72 1.24 -25.51
CA VAL A 13 -29.42 1.50 -24.07
C VAL A 13 -28.91 0.28 -23.30
N ILE A 14 -28.80 -0.89 -23.93
CA ILE A 14 -28.18 -2.08 -23.30
C ILE A 14 -26.69 -2.24 -23.71
N GLY A 15 -26.19 -1.38 -24.61
CA GLY A 15 -24.86 -1.51 -25.25
C GLY A 15 -23.69 -0.78 -24.59
N THR A 16 -23.85 -0.07 -23.46
CA THR A 16 -22.77 0.76 -22.90
C THR A 16 -22.71 0.77 -21.37
N LEU A 17 -22.72 -0.40 -20.74
CA LEU A 17 -22.03 -0.56 -19.45
C LEU A 17 -20.56 -0.89 -19.76
N ARG A 18 -19.79 0.10 -20.26
CA ARG A 18 -18.34 0.08 -20.02
C ARG A 18 -18.18 0.42 -18.55
N PRO A 19 -17.61 -0.46 -17.70
CA PRO A 19 -17.10 -0.05 -16.40
C PRO A 19 -15.66 0.45 -16.63
N PRO A 20 -15.42 1.77 -16.78
CA PRO A 20 -14.09 2.30 -17.11
C PRO A 20 -13.27 2.57 -15.83
N LEU A 21 -13.70 2.03 -14.69
CA LEU A 21 -13.28 2.49 -13.36
C LEU A 21 -12.89 1.36 -12.42
N LEU A 22 -13.01 0.10 -12.85
CA LEU A 22 -12.92 -1.01 -11.91
C LEU A 22 -11.48 -1.33 -11.51
N THR A 23 -10.48 -1.17 -12.38
CA THR A 23 -9.15 -1.78 -12.13
C THR A 23 -7.93 -1.12 -12.74
N ASP A 24 -8.02 0.15 -13.09
CA ASP A 24 -6.93 0.82 -13.78
C ASP A 24 -5.74 1.09 -12.83
N ASN A 25 -4.69 0.27 -12.95
CA ASN A 25 -3.31 0.49 -12.48
C ASN A 25 -3.02 0.69 -10.97
N LEU A 26 -3.84 0.15 -10.06
CA LEU A 26 -3.42 0.02 -8.64
C LEU A 26 -2.19 -0.91 -8.46
N LEU A 27 -1.83 -1.72 -9.48
CA LEU A 27 -0.92 -2.86 -9.31
C LEU A 27 0.35 -2.91 -10.15
N LYS A 28 0.51 -2.04 -11.16
CA LYS A 28 1.78 -1.69 -11.82
C LYS A 28 1.53 -0.48 -12.73
N PRO A 29 2.52 0.42 -12.93
CA PRO A 29 2.35 1.61 -13.75
C PRO A 29 2.22 1.27 -15.23
N SER A 30 1.59 2.20 -15.95
CA SER A 30 1.54 2.29 -17.39
C SER A 30 2.91 2.00 -18.01
N VAL A 31 2.98 0.96 -18.85
CA VAL A 31 4.14 0.68 -19.71
C VAL A 31 4.21 1.79 -20.76
N GLY A 32 4.89 2.86 -20.35
CA GLY A 32 5.17 4.08 -21.07
C GLY A 32 6.19 4.87 -20.26
N ARG A 33 7.36 4.25 -20.02
CA ARG A 33 8.63 4.84 -19.54
C ARG A 33 8.99 4.97 -18.05
N MET A 34 8.17 4.73 -17.02
CA MET A 34 8.71 4.79 -15.63
C MET A 34 7.93 3.98 -14.57
N GLY A 35 8.63 3.19 -13.76
CA GLY A 35 8.09 2.33 -12.69
C GLY A 35 7.50 3.10 -11.50
N ARG A 36 6.87 2.41 -10.52
CA ARG A 36 6.32 3.01 -9.27
C ARG A 36 7.37 3.84 -8.51
N LEU A 37 8.64 3.51 -8.69
CA LEU A 37 9.80 4.21 -8.13
C LEU A 37 10.07 5.59 -8.76
N GLY A 38 9.61 5.83 -9.99
CA GLY A 38 9.73 7.15 -10.64
C GLY A 38 8.88 8.23 -9.97
N LEU A 39 7.76 7.84 -9.36
CA LEU A 39 6.90 8.75 -8.61
C LEU A 39 7.42 9.04 -7.19
N THR A 40 8.27 8.16 -6.64
CA THR A 40 8.95 8.41 -5.35
C THR A 40 10.15 9.32 -5.47
N THR A 41 10.78 9.37 -6.64
CA THR A 41 11.96 10.20 -6.88
C THR A 41 11.61 11.62 -7.31
N GLY A 42 10.33 11.92 -7.58
CA GLY A 42 9.87 13.23 -8.07
C GLY A 42 10.08 13.44 -9.56
N ALA A 43 11.00 12.71 -10.18
CA ALA A 43 11.35 12.84 -11.59
C ALA A 43 10.66 11.78 -12.45
N ARG A 44 9.69 12.21 -13.27
CA ARG A 44 9.13 11.36 -14.35
C ARG A 44 10.02 11.33 -15.59
N ASP A 45 11.02 12.21 -15.66
CA ASP A 45 11.89 12.36 -16.80
C ASP A 45 13.34 11.90 -16.50
N PRO A 46 14.01 11.28 -17.48
CA PRO A 46 15.38 10.77 -17.31
C PRO A 46 16.40 11.90 -17.16
N ILE A 47 16.10 13.13 -17.60
CA ILE A 47 17.01 14.28 -17.53
C ILE A 47 17.13 14.73 -16.07
N THR A 48 16.01 14.94 -15.38
CA THR A 48 15.97 15.29 -13.95
C THR A 48 16.57 14.17 -13.10
N SER A 49 16.34 12.91 -13.47
CA SER A 49 16.99 11.76 -12.81
C SER A 49 18.52 11.83 -12.94
N ALA A 50 19.03 12.14 -14.13
CA ALA A 50 20.46 12.34 -14.36
C ALA A 50 21.01 13.56 -13.60
N LEU A 51 20.23 14.66 -13.54
CA LEU A 51 20.60 15.84 -12.75
C LEU A 51 20.72 15.51 -11.26
N HIS A 52 19.82 14.72 -10.68
CA HIS A 52 19.95 14.29 -9.28
C HIS A 52 21.19 13.46 -9.02
N ILE A 53 21.61 12.64 -9.99
CA ILE A 53 22.87 11.88 -9.91
C ILE A 53 24.07 12.84 -9.92
N VAL A 54 24.10 13.80 -10.86
CA VAL A 54 25.19 14.79 -10.99
C VAL A 54 25.28 15.71 -9.78
N LEU A 55 24.13 16.19 -9.28
CA LEU A 55 24.03 17.05 -8.10
C LEU A 55 24.28 16.30 -6.78
N GLY A 56 24.28 14.96 -6.81
CA GLY A 56 24.50 14.13 -5.63
C GLY A 56 23.38 14.17 -4.59
N ASN A 57 22.17 14.59 -4.97
CA ASN A 57 21.01 14.61 -4.08
C ASN A 57 20.64 13.19 -3.69
N ARG A 58 20.51 12.89 -2.39
CA ARG A 58 20.23 11.54 -1.90
C ARG A 58 19.04 11.53 -0.96
N VAL A 59 18.19 10.51 -1.11
CA VAL A 59 17.11 10.19 -0.18
C VAL A 59 17.21 8.73 0.24
N GLY A 60 16.95 8.44 1.52
CA GLY A 60 16.83 7.07 2.00
C GLY A 60 15.55 6.42 1.47
N LEU A 61 15.60 5.13 1.22
CA LEU A 61 14.45 4.30 0.88
C LEU A 61 14.42 3.07 1.78
N ASP A 62 13.29 2.87 2.43
CA ASP A 62 12.94 1.67 3.18
C ASP A 62 12.76 0.50 2.22
N ILE A 63 13.27 -0.67 2.62
CA ILE A 63 13.11 -1.90 1.87
C ILE A 63 12.50 -2.95 2.78
N ALA A 64 11.42 -3.59 2.32
CA ALA A 64 10.87 -4.76 2.99
C ALA A 64 11.60 -6.02 2.53
N GLN A 65 12.24 -6.71 3.46
CA GLN A 65 12.65 -8.10 3.25
C GLN A 65 11.42 -8.99 3.39
N VAL A 66 11.16 -9.80 2.37
CA VAL A 66 10.04 -10.74 2.32
C VAL A 66 10.61 -12.16 2.29
N VAL A 67 10.33 -12.95 3.32
CA VAL A 67 10.79 -14.33 3.44
C VAL A 67 9.60 -15.25 3.24
N ARG A 68 9.67 -16.12 2.23
CA ARG A 68 8.76 -17.25 2.09
C ARG A 68 9.30 -18.42 2.88
N TRP A 69 8.48 -18.95 3.78
CA TRP A 69 8.80 -20.13 4.57
C TRP A 69 8.27 -21.40 3.93
N LYS A 70 7.08 -21.32 3.32
CA LYS A 70 6.43 -22.45 2.64
C LYS A 70 5.77 -21.97 1.34
N THR A 71 5.89 -22.78 0.29
CA THR A 71 5.25 -22.50 -1.01
C THR A 71 3.80 -22.97 -1.03
N THR A 72 3.54 -24.15 -0.47
CA THR A 72 2.21 -24.77 -0.28
C THR A 72 2.09 -25.31 1.15
N PRO A 73 0.89 -25.67 1.63
CA PRO A 73 0.71 -26.20 2.99
C PRO A 73 1.56 -27.45 3.30
N GLU A 74 1.71 -28.34 2.31
CA GLU A 74 2.44 -29.62 2.40
C GLU A 74 3.94 -29.48 2.12
N SER A 75 4.37 -28.32 1.58
CA SER A 75 5.78 -28.10 1.26
C SER A 75 6.64 -28.06 2.53
N LYS A 76 7.88 -28.55 2.40
CA LYS A 76 8.90 -28.42 3.45
C LYS A 76 9.20 -26.94 3.67
N VAL A 77 9.63 -26.62 4.89
CA VAL A 77 10.09 -25.26 5.22
C VAL A 77 11.41 -25.01 4.48
N GLU A 78 11.39 -24.12 3.49
CA GLU A 78 12.54 -23.73 2.71
C GLU A 78 12.55 -22.19 2.60
N PRO A 79 13.34 -21.50 3.44
CA PRO A 79 13.33 -20.05 3.48
C PRO A 79 13.89 -19.48 2.18
N TYR A 80 13.07 -18.71 1.47
CA TYR A 80 13.45 -18.01 0.25
C TYR A 80 13.18 -16.53 0.38
N VAL A 81 14.22 -15.71 0.24
CA VAL A 81 14.20 -14.28 0.51
C VAL A 81 14.04 -13.48 -0.79
N ARG A 82 13.14 -12.49 -0.76
CA ARG A 82 13.05 -11.40 -1.74
C ARG A 82 13.03 -10.06 -1.03
N TYR A 83 13.24 -9.00 -1.79
CA TYR A 83 13.13 -7.63 -1.31
C TYR A 83 12.07 -6.90 -2.12
N ALA A 84 11.28 -6.07 -1.45
CA ALA A 84 10.27 -5.20 -2.04
C ALA A 84 10.53 -3.75 -1.62
N ALA A 85 10.61 -2.87 -2.59
CA ALA A 85 10.84 -1.45 -2.42
C ALA A 85 9.55 -0.64 -2.37
N SER A 86 8.47 -1.13 -2.99
CA SER A 86 7.22 -0.38 -3.10
C SER A 86 6.04 -1.02 -2.39
N PHE A 87 5.72 -2.26 -2.75
CA PHE A 87 4.45 -2.86 -2.40
C PHE A 87 4.53 -4.39 -2.40
N ALA A 88 3.91 -5.00 -1.41
CA ALA A 88 3.59 -6.42 -1.37
C ALA A 88 2.08 -6.60 -1.21
N GLY A 89 1.41 -7.36 -2.09
CA GLY A 89 -0.04 -7.55 -2.01
C GLY A 89 -0.51 -8.96 -2.33
N TYR A 90 -1.51 -9.45 -1.60
CA TYR A 90 -2.12 -10.76 -1.75
C TYR A 90 -3.62 -10.65 -2.06
N GLY A 91 -4.21 -11.73 -2.58
CA GLY A 91 -5.63 -11.80 -2.96
C GLY A 91 -5.86 -11.06 -4.27
N PHE A 92 -6.84 -10.15 -4.32
CA PHE A 92 -7.13 -9.34 -5.51
C PHE A 92 -5.85 -8.78 -6.17
N TYR A 93 -4.92 -8.26 -5.37
CA TYR A 93 -3.66 -7.70 -5.83
C TYR A 93 -2.75 -8.69 -6.55
N GLY A 94 -2.68 -9.92 -6.06
CA GLY A 94 -1.91 -11.00 -6.65
C GLY A 94 -2.59 -11.60 -7.87
N ASP A 95 -3.89 -11.83 -7.77
CA ASP A 95 -4.71 -12.40 -8.84
C ASP A 95 -4.68 -11.52 -10.10
N VAL A 96 -4.75 -10.20 -9.96
CA VAL A 96 -4.63 -9.28 -11.11
C VAL A 96 -3.27 -9.44 -11.78
N ILE A 97 -2.17 -9.52 -11.01
CA ILE A 97 -0.83 -9.72 -11.60
C ILE A 97 -0.78 -11.06 -12.31
N ALA A 98 -1.15 -12.16 -11.65
CA ALA A 98 -1.14 -13.51 -12.23
C ALA A 98 -1.97 -13.59 -13.52
N GLU A 99 -3.14 -12.98 -13.53
CA GLU A 99 -4.02 -12.96 -14.71
C GLU A 99 -3.45 -12.06 -15.82
N SER A 100 -2.86 -10.91 -15.47
CA SER A 100 -2.28 -9.97 -16.43
C SER A 100 -1.06 -10.54 -17.17
N GLU A 101 -0.34 -11.49 -16.58
CA GLU A 101 0.80 -12.17 -17.20
C GLU A 101 0.40 -12.99 -18.43
N LYS A 102 -0.85 -13.46 -18.49
CA LYS A 102 -1.38 -14.19 -19.66
C LYS A 102 -1.62 -13.29 -20.88
N TYR A 103 -1.67 -11.98 -20.66
CA TYR A 103 -2.03 -10.99 -21.66
C TYR A 103 -0.94 -9.95 -21.90
N ARG A 104 0.34 -10.34 -21.79
CA ARG A 104 1.50 -9.45 -22.08
C ARG A 104 1.40 -8.77 -23.45
N TRP A 105 0.80 -9.43 -24.44
CA TRP A 105 0.59 -8.90 -25.79
C TRP A 105 -0.29 -7.64 -25.83
N MET A 106 -1.13 -7.40 -24.82
CA MET A 106 -1.97 -6.19 -24.73
C MET A 106 -1.22 -4.95 -24.20
N GLY A 107 0.06 -5.10 -23.82
CA GLY A 107 0.81 -4.03 -23.19
C GLY A 107 0.16 -3.57 -21.87
N PRO A 108 0.20 -2.27 -21.51
CA PRO A 108 -0.33 -1.78 -20.23
C PRO A 108 -1.81 -2.09 -19.98
N LYS A 109 -2.65 -2.14 -21.03
CA LYS A 109 -4.10 -2.39 -20.92
C LYS A 109 -4.44 -3.75 -20.30
N ARG A 110 -3.46 -4.65 -20.22
CA ARG A 110 -3.61 -5.96 -19.59
C ARG A 110 -4.03 -5.87 -18.13
N TYR A 111 -3.61 -4.84 -17.40
CA TYR A 111 -3.98 -4.69 -15.99
C TYR A 111 -5.45 -4.29 -15.83
N ASP A 112 -5.94 -3.39 -16.68
CA ASP A 112 -7.34 -2.97 -16.69
C ASP A 112 -8.26 -4.16 -16.99
N TYR A 113 -7.90 -4.95 -18.01
CA TYR A 113 -8.65 -6.16 -18.37
C TYR A 113 -8.58 -7.24 -17.28
N ALA A 114 -7.37 -7.59 -16.84
CA ALA A 114 -7.15 -8.62 -15.83
C ALA A 114 -7.85 -8.25 -14.52
N GLY A 115 -7.74 -7.00 -14.12
CA GLY A 115 -8.38 -6.55 -12.92
C GLY A 115 -9.90 -6.55 -13.04
N THR A 116 -10.49 -6.11 -14.14
CA THR A 116 -11.96 -6.15 -14.28
C THR A 116 -12.45 -7.59 -14.15
N LYS A 117 -11.72 -8.53 -14.76
CA LYS A 117 -11.99 -9.95 -14.65
C LYS A 117 -11.87 -10.47 -13.21
N VAL A 118 -10.83 -10.06 -12.47
CA VAL A 118 -10.63 -10.47 -11.07
C VAL A 118 -11.67 -9.83 -10.16
N PHE A 119 -12.02 -8.57 -10.37
CA PHE A 119 -13.08 -7.87 -9.65
C PHE A 119 -14.42 -8.58 -9.83
N LEU A 120 -14.77 -8.97 -11.07
CA LEU A 120 -16.02 -9.68 -11.33
C LEU A 120 -16.05 -11.09 -10.72
N LYS A 121 -14.89 -11.71 -10.50
CA LYS A 121 -14.77 -12.99 -9.77
C LYS A 121 -14.89 -12.82 -8.26
N HIS A 122 -14.43 -11.69 -7.72
CA HIS A 122 -14.58 -11.27 -6.33
C HIS A 122 -14.30 -12.36 -5.29
N ARG A 123 -13.14 -13.01 -5.43
CA ARG A 123 -12.73 -14.09 -4.54
C ARG A 123 -12.23 -13.54 -3.22
N SER A 124 -12.64 -14.16 -2.12
CA SER A 124 -12.09 -13.93 -0.79
C SER A 124 -11.32 -15.16 -0.31
N TYR A 125 -10.25 -14.91 0.43
CA TYR A 125 -9.25 -15.89 0.85
C TYR A 125 -9.18 -15.94 2.37
N GLU A 126 -9.13 -17.14 2.95
CA GLU A 126 -8.94 -17.28 4.39
C GLU A 126 -7.45 -17.17 4.73
N ALA A 127 -7.13 -16.31 5.68
CA ALA A 127 -5.75 -16.09 6.12
C ALA A 127 -5.68 -15.65 7.58
N GLU A 128 -4.49 -15.82 8.16
CA GLU A 128 -4.10 -15.22 9.43
C GLU A 128 -2.92 -14.29 9.18
N VAL A 129 -3.04 -13.06 9.69
CA VAL A 129 -2.01 -12.03 9.63
C VAL A 129 -1.63 -11.65 11.05
N ALA A 130 -0.35 -11.77 11.39
CA ALA A 130 0.21 -11.27 12.64
C ALA A 130 1.09 -10.06 12.34
N TYR A 131 1.05 -9.01 13.14
CA TYR A 131 1.87 -7.81 12.94
C TYR A 131 2.27 -7.15 14.26
N ILE A 132 3.35 -6.37 14.23
CA ILE A 132 3.86 -5.68 15.42
C ILE A 132 3.04 -4.43 15.70
N GLU A 133 2.54 -4.29 16.92
CA GLU A 133 1.90 -3.06 17.41
C GLU A 133 2.96 -1.97 17.63
N VAL A 134 2.79 -0.82 16.97
CA VAL A 134 3.63 0.35 17.17
C VAL A 134 2.87 1.33 18.05
N LYS A 135 3.34 1.55 19.27
CA LYS A 135 2.79 2.58 20.16
C LYS A 135 3.15 3.94 19.56
N SER A 136 2.15 4.74 19.17
CA SER A 136 2.38 6.15 18.86
C SER A 136 2.73 6.86 20.16
N GLU A 137 3.89 7.51 20.24
CA GLU A 137 4.22 8.37 21.38
C GLU A 137 3.17 9.48 21.50
N GLU A 138 2.26 9.36 22.46
CA GLU A 138 1.47 10.48 22.95
C GLU A 138 2.44 11.44 23.63
N LYS A 139 2.75 12.57 22.97
CA LYS A 139 3.45 13.67 23.63
C LYS A 139 2.60 14.12 24.82
N ASN A 140 3.03 13.77 26.03
CA ASN A 140 2.53 14.35 27.27
C ASN A 140 2.77 15.87 27.25
N SER A 141 1.80 16.64 26.77
CA SER A 141 1.73 18.07 27.05
C SER A 141 1.13 18.26 28.44
N THR A 142 1.95 18.06 29.46
CA THR A 142 1.74 18.65 30.79
C THR A 142 1.90 20.16 30.66
N LEU A 143 0.78 20.89 30.54
CA LEU A 143 0.72 22.31 30.84
C LEU A 143 -0.46 22.56 31.76
N GLU A 144 -0.11 22.70 33.04
CA GLU A 144 -0.58 23.69 34.01
C GLU A 144 -2.08 24.02 34.04
N ARG A 145 -2.67 23.63 35.17
CA ARG A 145 -4.05 23.82 35.60
C ARG A 145 -4.32 25.29 35.95
N GLY A 146 -5.04 26.01 35.11
CA GLY A 146 -5.72 27.28 35.43
C GLY A 146 -7.24 27.11 35.33
N ARG A 147 -7.96 27.30 36.44
CA ARG A 147 -9.43 27.13 36.55
C ARG A 147 -10.17 28.32 35.92
N LEU A 148 -11.31 28.08 35.24
CA LEU A 148 -12.64 28.65 35.53
C LEU A 148 -13.70 28.25 34.46
N SER A 149 -14.74 27.56 34.93
CA SER A 149 -16.18 27.59 34.57
C SER A 149 -16.67 27.65 33.10
N GLY A 150 -17.60 26.73 32.75
CA GLY A 150 -18.64 26.98 31.74
C GLY A 150 -19.01 25.79 30.86
N ARG A 151 -20.19 25.20 31.10
CA ARG A 151 -20.80 24.13 30.27
C ARG A 151 -21.06 24.60 28.84
N VAL A 152 -20.71 23.79 27.83
CA VAL A 152 -21.55 23.28 26.72
C VAL A 152 -20.76 22.17 26.00
N ARG A 153 -21.34 20.97 25.84
CA ARG A 153 -20.82 19.95 24.91
C ARG A 153 -21.23 20.34 23.48
N PRO A 154 -20.33 20.21 22.50
CA PRO A 154 -20.67 19.32 21.40
C PRO A 154 -19.52 18.39 21.00
N LEU A 155 -19.96 17.17 20.63
CA LEU A 155 -19.40 16.25 19.64
C LEU A 155 -17.91 15.87 19.74
N ARG A 156 -17.68 14.58 20.00
CA ARG A 156 -16.37 13.90 19.96
C ARG A 156 -15.66 14.17 18.62
N SER A 157 -14.84 15.22 18.59
CA SER A 157 -13.84 15.43 17.56
C SER A 157 -12.74 14.41 17.80
N SER A 158 -12.66 13.40 16.95
CA SER A 158 -11.48 12.53 16.86
C SER A 158 -10.27 13.44 16.60
N ASN A 159 -9.37 13.52 17.57
CA ASN A 159 -8.07 14.19 17.44
C ASN A 159 -7.31 13.56 16.27
N LYS A 160 -7.53 14.08 15.06
CA LYS A 160 -6.71 13.78 13.88
C LYS A 160 -5.38 14.48 14.11
N SER A 161 -4.39 13.74 14.60
CA SER A 161 -2.98 14.12 14.44
C SER A 161 -2.77 14.51 12.98
N GLU A 162 -2.21 15.69 12.75
CA GLU A 162 -1.98 16.26 11.43
C GLU A 162 -1.12 15.29 10.61
N ARG A 163 -1.73 14.66 9.60
CA ARG A 163 -1.07 13.63 8.80
C ARG A 163 0.04 14.27 7.97
N VAL A 164 1.30 14.06 8.37
CA VAL A 164 2.46 14.59 7.66
C VAL A 164 2.67 13.79 6.37
N ILE A 165 2.30 14.38 5.24
CA ILE A 165 2.45 13.80 3.91
C ILE A 165 3.93 13.84 3.49
N CYS A 166 4.46 12.73 2.99
CA CYS A 166 5.80 12.70 2.41
C CYS A 166 5.86 13.51 1.10
N ARG A 167 6.81 14.44 1.04
CA ARG A 167 7.04 15.40 -0.05
C ARG A 167 8.54 15.58 -0.29
N VAL A 168 8.90 16.36 -1.31
CA VAL A 168 10.27 16.81 -1.56
C VAL A 168 10.91 17.35 -0.27
N ASN A 169 12.15 16.95 -0.02
CA ASN A 169 12.93 17.32 1.17
C ASN A 169 12.25 16.98 2.51
N CYS A 170 11.48 15.90 2.56
CA CYS A 170 10.82 15.44 3.79
C CYS A 170 11.82 15.28 4.94
N THR A 171 11.58 15.98 6.05
CA THR A 171 12.45 15.95 7.24
C THR A 171 12.50 14.58 7.90
N VAL A 172 11.44 13.77 7.82
CA VAL A 172 11.42 12.40 8.35
C VAL A 172 12.36 11.50 7.55
N CYS A 173 12.29 11.59 6.21
CA CYS A 173 13.08 10.75 5.30
C CYS A 173 14.54 11.20 5.20
N ASN A 174 14.81 12.50 5.43
CA ASN A 174 16.15 13.09 5.34
C ASN A 174 16.87 13.14 6.69
N LYS A 175 16.24 12.71 7.80
CA LYS A 175 16.95 12.51 9.06
C LYS A 175 18.06 11.49 8.81
N LYS A 176 19.33 11.94 8.93
CA LYS A 176 20.47 11.05 8.91
C LYS A 176 20.26 10.00 10.00
N THR A 177 20.15 8.74 9.61
CA THR A 177 20.42 7.64 10.53
C THR A 177 21.85 7.87 11.01
N ASP A 178 22.06 8.08 12.30
CA ASP A 178 23.41 8.22 12.84
C ASP A 178 24.25 7.08 12.28
N GLN A 179 25.36 7.43 11.63
CA GLN A 179 26.18 6.48 10.91
C GLN A 179 26.61 5.37 11.87
N VAL A 180 26.04 4.17 11.68
CA VAL A 180 26.71 2.94 12.10
C VAL A 180 27.96 2.87 11.25
N SER A 181 29.05 3.42 11.79
CA SER A 181 30.40 3.24 11.29
C SER A 181 30.60 1.76 11.04
N MET A 182 31.15 1.42 9.87
CA MET A 182 31.48 0.07 9.45
C MET A 182 32.46 -0.53 10.48
N GLY A 183 31.91 -1.21 11.50
CA GLY A 183 32.64 -1.72 12.64
C GLY A 183 31.69 -2.39 13.63
N SER A 184 31.62 -3.72 13.57
CA SER A 184 30.85 -4.62 14.44
C SER A 184 29.32 -4.70 14.18
N PRO A 185 28.74 -5.91 14.05
CA PRO A 185 27.29 -6.09 13.96
C PRO A 185 26.66 -5.88 15.34
N ARG A 186 26.39 -4.62 15.70
CA ARG A 186 25.54 -4.30 16.85
C ARG A 186 24.22 -3.74 16.33
N SER A 187 23.22 -4.63 16.41
CA SER A 187 21.80 -4.36 16.60
C SER A 187 21.29 -2.99 16.13
N VAL A 188 20.54 -3.03 15.02
CA VAL A 188 19.41 -2.15 14.70
C VAL A 188 18.62 -1.83 15.99
N PRO A 189 17.92 -0.68 16.12
CA PRO A 189 17.03 -0.44 17.26
C PRO A 189 15.89 -1.46 17.25
N TYR A 190 16.15 -2.65 17.78
CA TYR A 190 15.13 -3.59 18.17
C TYR A 190 14.41 -2.93 19.35
N PRO A 191 13.08 -2.75 19.31
CA PRO A 191 12.36 -2.67 20.56
C PRO A 191 12.79 -3.88 21.40
N PRO A 192 13.09 -3.72 22.70
CA PRO A 192 13.45 -4.83 23.56
C PRO A 192 12.44 -5.98 23.37
N PRO A 193 12.85 -7.26 23.48
CA PRO A 193 11.96 -8.41 23.35
C PRO A 193 10.68 -8.30 24.21
N GLU A 194 10.76 -7.55 25.32
CA GLU A 194 9.68 -7.32 26.28
C GLU A 194 8.61 -6.30 25.81
N GLU A 195 8.89 -5.48 24.80
CA GLU A 195 7.96 -4.43 24.32
C GLU A 195 7.26 -4.75 22.98
N THR A 196 7.64 -5.85 22.32
CA THR A 196 7.15 -6.16 20.96
C THR A 196 5.86 -6.99 21.03
N ARG A 197 4.71 -6.30 21.10
CA ARG A 197 3.40 -6.96 21.10
C ARG A 197 2.96 -7.30 19.68
N TRP A 198 2.84 -8.60 19.39
CA TRP A 198 2.23 -9.08 18.15
C TRP A 198 0.71 -9.12 18.28
N LEU A 199 0.03 -8.43 17.38
CA LEU A 199 -1.41 -8.53 17.20
C LEU A 199 -1.70 -9.52 16.07
N ARG A 200 -2.86 -10.19 16.14
CA ARG A 200 -3.29 -11.18 15.15
C ARG A 200 -4.68 -10.83 14.64
N SER A 201 -4.85 -10.88 13.32
CA SER A 201 -6.12 -10.75 12.62
C SER A 201 -6.30 -11.99 11.75
N LYS A 202 -7.32 -12.79 12.05
CA LYS A 202 -7.70 -13.97 11.26
C LYS A 202 -9.07 -13.74 10.66
N GLY A 203 -9.24 -14.09 9.38
CA GLY A 203 -10.51 -13.97 8.71
C GLY A 203 -10.44 -14.23 7.21
N ARG A 204 -11.52 -13.86 6.52
CA ARG A 204 -11.60 -13.86 5.06
C ARG A 204 -11.30 -12.48 4.52
N TYR A 205 -10.34 -12.40 3.62
CA TYR A 205 -9.87 -11.16 3.02
C TYR A 205 -10.03 -11.19 1.50
N LEU A 206 -10.55 -10.12 0.92
CA LEU A 206 -10.49 -9.89 -0.52
C LEU A 206 -9.06 -9.56 -0.95
N SER A 207 -8.38 -8.76 -0.13
CA SER A 207 -6.99 -8.39 -0.38
C SER A 207 -6.27 -8.00 0.90
N ILE A 208 -4.98 -8.30 0.92
CA ILE A 208 -4.04 -7.88 1.95
C ILE A 208 -2.94 -7.09 1.23
N GLY A 209 -2.70 -5.85 1.63
CA GLY A 209 -1.68 -4.99 1.03
C GLY A 209 -0.69 -4.52 2.08
N ALA A 210 0.58 -4.48 1.75
CA ALA A 210 1.65 -3.89 2.54
C ALA A 210 2.37 -2.87 1.67
N ALA A 211 2.10 -1.59 1.95
CA ALA A 211 2.70 -0.48 1.24
C ALA A 211 3.94 0.01 2.01
N ILE A 212 5.12 -0.09 1.40
CA ILE A 212 6.37 0.45 1.94
C ILE A 212 6.45 1.95 1.70
N ILE A 213 6.01 2.37 0.52
CA ILE A 213 5.87 3.78 0.12
C ILE A 213 4.40 4.10 -0.15
N SER A 214 4.07 5.37 -0.36
CA SER A 214 2.69 5.79 -0.69
C SER A 214 2.11 5.12 -1.94
N CYS A 215 2.96 4.69 -2.88
CA CYS A 215 2.56 4.07 -4.14
C CYS A 215 1.67 4.98 -5.02
N ARG A 216 1.88 6.31 -4.95
CA ARG A 216 1.21 7.30 -5.82
C ARG A 216 1.41 6.96 -7.28
N ASN A 217 0.35 7.14 -8.08
CA ASN A 217 0.39 6.99 -9.53
C ASN A 217 -0.73 7.81 -10.18
N GLU A 218 -0.80 7.84 -11.51
CA GLU A 218 -1.79 8.65 -12.26
C GLU A 218 -3.24 8.32 -11.91
N LYS A 219 -3.51 7.08 -11.48
CA LYS A 219 -4.85 6.58 -11.15
C LYS A 219 -5.13 6.59 -9.65
N ALA A 220 -4.12 6.46 -8.79
CA ALA A 220 -4.18 6.67 -7.35
C ALA A 220 -3.32 7.88 -6.97
N PRO A 221 -3.85 9.11 -7.11
CA PRO A 221 -3.05 10.34 -7.02
C PRO A 221 -2.45 10.55 -5.62
N ASP A 222 -3.17 10.14 -4.58
CA ASP A 222 -2.66 10.17 -3.19
C ASP A 222 -1.98 8.86 -2.79
N GLY A 223 -2.01 7.84 -3.65
CA GLY A 223 -1.48 6.50 -3.39
C GLY A 223 -2.42 5.64 -2.53
N LEU A 224 -1.96 4.44 -2.15
CA LEU A 224 -2.71 3.57 -1.23
C LEU A 224 -2.75 4.16 0.18
N VAL A 225 -1.64 4.80 0.58
CA VAL A 225 -1.48 5.44 1.88
C VAL A 225 -0.76 6.77 1.70
N ALA A 226 -1.51 7.86 1.80
CA ALA A 226 -1.01 9.20 1.48
C ALA A 226 0.11 9.68 2.42
N ASP A 227 0.09 9.22 3.67
CA ASP A 227 1.01 9.54 4.75
C ASP A 227 2.18 8.55 4.88
N ALA A 228 2.35 7.63 3.94
CA ALA A 228 3.53 6.76 3.90
C ALA A 228 4.77 7.54 3.47
N HIS A 229 5.86 7.35 4.22
CA HIS A 229 7.16 7.98 4.00
C HIS A 229 8.07 7.07 3.20
N LEU A 230 9.17 7.62 2.67
CA LEU A 230 10.18 6.82 1.97
C LEU A 230 11.14 6.15 2.93
N SER A 231 11.43 6.75 4.09
CA SER A 231 12.48 6.30 5.00
C SER A 231 12.15 6.47 6.49
N ASP A 232 10.94 6.10 6.91
CA ASP A 232 10.52 6.18 8.32
C ASP A 232 10.66 4.86 9.09
N GLY A 233 11.00 3.77 8.40
CA GLY A 233 11.21 2.43 8.95
C GLY A 233 9.93 1.61 9.11
N PHE A 234 8.82 2.05 8.49
CA PHE A 234 7.53 1.37 8.61
C PHE A 234 7.00 0.93 7.26
N LEU A 235 6.11 -0.06 7.31
CA LEU A 235 5.17 -0.36 6.23
C LEU A 235 3.75 -0.11 6.72
N HIS A 236 2.86 0.11 5.78
CA HIS A 236 1.44 0.25 6.06
C HIS A 236 0.71 -0.99 5.57
N LEU A 237 0.27 -1.79 6.54
CA LEU A 237 -0.52 -2.99 6.33
C LEU A 237 -2.00 -2.60 6.22
N ILE A 238 -2.64 -2.99 5.12
CA ILE A 238 -4.03 -2.76 4.79
C ILE A 238 -4.71 -4.12 4.62
N LEU A 239 -5.66 -4.43 5.47
CA LEU A 239 -6.44 -5.67 5.41
C LEU A 239 -7.86 -5.34 4.95
N ILE A 240 -8.24 -5.83 3.78
CA ILE A 240 -9.59 -5.65 3.23
C ILE A 240 -10.36 -6.94 3.43
N LYS A 241 -11.27 -6.94 4.41
CA LYS A 241 -12.15 -8.07 4.71
C LYS A 241 -13.18 -8.28 3.62
N ASP A 242 -13.74 -9.48 3.60
CA ASP A 242 -14.83 -9.84 2.70
C ASP A 242 -16.01 -8.85 2.81
N CYS A 243 -16.43 -8.31 1.66
CA CYS A 243 -17.49 -7.32 1.57
C CYS A 243 -18.21 -7.40 0.21
N PRO A 244 -19.45 -6.91 0.09
CA PRO A 244 -20.16 -6.86 -1.19
C PRO A 244 -19.41 -6.10 -2.29
N HIS A 245 -19.54 -6.55 -3.54
CA HIS A 245 -18.93 -5.92 -4.73
C HIS A 245 -19.08 -4.40 -4.79
N ALA A 246 -20.27 -3.87 -4.50
CA ALA A 246 -20.54 -2.44 -4.57
C ALA A 246 -19.73 -1.64 -3.54
N LEU A 247 -19.53 -2.19 -2.33
CA LEU A 247 -18.72 -1.57 -1.29
C LEU A 247 -17.23 -1.65 -1.64
N TYR A 248 -16.79 -2.77 -2.23
CA TYR A 248 -15.41 -2.89 -2.70
C TYR A 248 -15.13 -1.93 -3.86
N LEU A 249 -16.06 -1.81 -4.83
CA LEU A 249 -15.97 -0.82 -5.89
C LEU A 249 -15.93 0.60 -5.33
N TRP A 250 -16.78 0.91 -4.35
CA TRP A 250 -16.75 2.22 -3.71
C TRP A 250 -15.41 2.49 -3.01
N HIS A 251 -14.79 1.48 -2.40
CA HIS A 251 -13.43 1.61 -1.88
C HIS A 251 -12.40 1.90 -2.99
N LEU A 252 -12.48 1.19 -4.12
CA LEU A 252 -11.58 1.43 -5.27
C LEU A 252 -11.76 2.83 -5.87
N THR A 253 -12.99 3.34 -5.97
CA THR A 253 -13.23 4.71 -6.47
C THR A 253 -12.72 5.77 -5.49
N GLN A 254 -12.74 5.50 -4.18
CA GLN A 254 -12.12 6.37 -3.18
C GLN A 254 -10.58 6.37 -3.27
N LEU A 255 -9.94 5.26 -3.65
CA LEU A 255 -8.50 5.24 -3.98
C LEU A 255 -8.19 6.07 -5.23
N ALA A 256 -9.10 6.09 -6.21
CA ALA A 256 -8.90 6.79 -7.46
C ALA A 256 -9.11 8.32 -7.37
N LYS A 257 -9.71 8.80 -6.28
CA LYS A 257 -10.07 10.20 -6.09
C LYS A 257 -9.01 10.94 -5.26
N ARG A 258 -8.58 12.12 -5.72
CA ARG A 258 -7.79 13.06 -4.90
C ARG A 258 -8.58 13.48 -3.66
N GLY A 259 -7.95 13.41 -2.50
CA GLY A 259 -8.57 13.65 -1.19
C GLY A 259 -9.53 12.54 -0.75
N GLY A 260 -9.46 11.36 -1.39
CA GLY A 260 -10.27 10.21 -1.00
C GLY A 260 -9.93 9.67 0.38
N THR A 261 -10.86 8.93 0.97
CA THR A 261 -10.71 8.29 2.30
C THR A 261 -10.81 6.77 2.20
N PRO A 262 -9.92 6.10 1.44
CA PRO A 262 -10.01 4.67 1.16
C PRO A 262 -9.86 3.78 2.42
N LEU A 263 -9.26 4.32 3.47
CA LEU A 263 -9.08 3.62 4.75
C LEU A 263 -10.26 3.78 5.72
N ASN A 264 -11.25 4.63 5.40
CA ASN A 264 -12.38 4.93 6.29
C ASN A 264 -13.60 4.04 6.01
N PHE A 265 -13.38 2.73 5.90
CA PHE A 265 -14.43 1.73 5.67
C PHE A 265 -14.39 0.68 6.76
N LYS A 266 -15.55 0.20 7.22
CA LYS A 266 -15.63 -0.80 8.31
C LYS A 266 -14.96 -2.14 7.98
N PHE A 267 -14.84 -2.46 6.70
CA PHE A 267 -14.19 -3.69 6.21
C PHE A 267 -12.71 -3.48 5.90
N VAL A 268 -12.16 -2.29 6.11
CA VAL A 268 -10.74 -1.97 5.87
C VAL A 268 -10.06 -1.73 7.22
N GLU A 269 -9.04 -2.52 7.52
CA GLU A 269 -8.16 -2.33 8.67
C GLU A 269 -6.82 -1.77 8.18
N HIS A 270 -6.28 -0.78 8.89
CA HIS A 270 -5.00 -0.15 8.57
C HIS A 270 -4.10 -0.16 9.80
N HIS A 271 -2.88 -0.68 9.62
CA HIS A 271 -1.88 -0.76 10.68
C HIS A 271 -0.52 -0.30 10.14
N LYS A 272 0.06 0.71 10.79
CA LYS A 272 1.46 1.07 10.59
C LYS A 272 2.31 0.13 11.44
N THR A 273 3.19 -0.64 10.82
CA THR A 273 3.98 -1.69 11.51
C THR A 273 5.37 -1.82 10.88
N THR A 274 6.30 -2.45 11.58
CA THR A 274 7.67 -2.72 11.10
C THR A 274 7.81 -4.12 10.52
N ALA A 275 6.93 -5.05 10.90
CA ALA A 275 6.93 -6.41 10.39
C ALA A 275 5.55 -7.06 10.48
N PHE A 276 5.30 -8.00 9.58
CA PHE A 276 4.13 -8.87 9.65
C PHE A 276 4.46 -10.30 9.22
N MET A 277 3.62 -11.24 9.65
CA MET A 277 3.60 -12.63 9.24
C MET A 277 2.25 -12.95 8.64
N PHE A 278 2.24 -13.85 7.67
CA PHE A 278 1.07 -14.26 6.93
C PHE A 278 1.05 -15.78 6.79
N THR A 279 -0.14 -16.36 6.94
CA THR A 279 -0.42 -17.76 6.61
C THR A 279 -1.77 -17.84 5.88
N SER A 280 -1.81 -18.44 4.70
CA SER A 280 -3.05 -18.74 3.97
C SER A 280 -3.68 -20.05 4.43
N TYR A 281 -4.99 -20.19 4.24
CA TYR A 281 -5.73 -21.42 4.49
C TYR A 281 -6.66 -21.75 3.32
N GLY A 282 -6.72 -23.03 2.95
CA GLY A 282 -7.61 -23.51 1.90
C GLY A 282 -7.19 -23.04 0.51
N THR A 283 -8.09 -22.34 -0.19
CA THR A 283 -7.81 -21.77 -1.52
C THR A 283 -6.79 -20.65 -1.42
N GLU A 284 -5.73 -20.74 -2.21
CA GLU A 284 -4.62 -19.78 -2.17
C GLU A 284 -4.64 -18.83 -3.38
N SER A 285 -4.21 -17.60 -3.15
CA SER A 285 -3.83 -16.63 -4.18
C SER A 285 -2.30 -16.56 -4.28
N VAL A 286 -1.79 -15.68 -5.12
CA VAL A 286 -0.36 -15.36 -5.20
C VAL A 286 -0.09 -14.02 -4.52
N TRP A 287 1.16 -13.77 -4.14
CA TRP A 287 1.61 -12.43 -3.79
C TRP A 287 2.06 -11.68 -5.04
N ASN A 288 1.87 -10.37 -5.01
CA ASN A 288 2.41 -9.39 -5.91
C ASN A 288 3.52 -8.64 -5.14
N LEU A 289 4.78 -8.87 -5.50
CA LEU A 289 5.93 -8.14 -4.95
C LEU A 289 6.47 -7.19 -6.02
N ASP A 290 6.26 -5.88 -5.85
CA ASP A 290 6.64 -4.83 -6.79
C ASP A 290 6.16 -5.06 -8.24
N GLY A 291 5.09 -5.84 -8.40
CA GLY A 291 4.48 -6.23 -9.67
C GLY A 291 4.94 -7.57 -10.23
N GLU A 292 5.77 -8.32 -9.49
CA GLU A 292 6.15 -9.69 -9.84
C GLU A 292 5.32 -10.71 -9.03
N PRO A 293 4.82 -11.78 -9.66
CA PRO A 293 4.11 -12.83 -8.94
C PRO A 293 5.06 -13.61 -8.03
N PHE A 294 4.58 -13.95 -6.84
CA PHE A 294 5.32 -14.67 -5.82
C PHE A 294 4.39 -15.62 -5.05
N GLN A 295 4.54 -16.92 -5.25
CA GLN A 295 3.71 -17.91 -4.56
C GLN A 295 4.27 -18.21 -3.16
N ALA A 296 3.44 -18.03 -2.13
CA ALA A 296 3.79 -18.31 -0.75
C ALA A 296 2.54 -18.63 0.08
N HIS A 297 2.54 -19.80 0.72
CA HIS A 297 1.56 -20.21 1.72
C HIS A 297 1.84 -19.52 3.07
N GLN A 298 3.12 -19.51 3.46
CA GLN A 298 3.59 -18.88 4.69
C GLN A 298 4.70 -17.88 4.36
N LEU A 299 4.53 -16.65 4.84
CA LEU A 299 5.38 -15.52 4.50
C LEU A 299 5.59 -14.62 5.71
N SER A 300 6.77 -14.01 5.83
CA SER A 300 7.00 -12.88 6.73
C SER A 300 7.61 -11.72 5.97
N ALA A 301 7.29 -10.50 6.38
CA ALA A 301 7.92 -9.30 5.85
C ALA A 301 8.42 -8.42 6.99
N GLN A 302 9.60 -7.84 6.82
CA GLN A 302 10.23 -6.92 7.77
C GLN A 302 10.84 -5.73 7.03
N VAL A 303 10.60 -4.53 7.54
CA VAL A 303 11.14 -3.29 6.97
C VAL A 303 12.53 -2.99 7.52
N PHE A 304 13.44 -2.64 6.62
CA PHE A 304 14.75 -2.11 6.94
C PHE A 304 14.81 -0.64 6.56
N ARG A 305 15.02 0.21 7.57
CA ARG A 305 14.96 1.65 7.41
C ARG A 305 16.10 2.19 6.56
N GLY A 306 15.78 2.93 5.50
CA GLY A 306 16.77 3.63 4.66
C GLY A 306 17.86 2.72 4.09
N LEU A 307 17.55 1.44 3.84
CA LEU A 307 18.51 0.43 3.41
C LEU A 307 19.18 0.79 2.08
N VAL A 308 18.44 1.48 1.21
CA VAL A 308 18.92 1.92 -0.11
C VAL A 308 18.92 3.44 -0.17
N SER A 309 19.96 4.02 -0.76
CA SER A 309 20.01 5.45 -1.08
C SER A 309 19.67 5.66 -2.55
N LEU A 310 18.62 6.44 -2.83
CA LEU A 310 18.23 6.84 -4.17
C LEU A 310 18.74 8.25 -4.47
N PHE A 311 19.15 8.49 -5.72
CA PHE A 311 19.45 9.84 -6.19
C PHE A 311 18.15 10.57 -6.54
N ALA A 312 17.62 11.33 -5.59
CA ALA A 312 16.36 12.04 -5.73
C ALA A 312 16.17 13.09 -4.64
N SER A 313 15.25 14.02 -4.88
CA SER A 313 14.82 15.02 -3.88
C SER A 313 13.53 14.63 -3.15
N GLY A 314 12.88 13.54 -3.55
CA GLY A 314 11.63 13.03 -2.97
C GLY A 314 10.40 13.30 -3.86
N PRO A 315 9.18 12.88 -3.45
CA PRO A 315 8.01 12.94 -4.31
C PRO A 315 7.50 14.38 -4.49
N GLU A 316 7.42 14.83 -5.74
CA GLU A 316 6.73 16.06 -6.17
C GLU A 316 5.21 15.85 -6.14
N VAL A 317 4.45 16.88 -5.77
CA VAL A 317 2.98 16.81 -5.59
C VAL A 317 2.26 17.19 -6.87
#